data_AF-A0AAV3UJC5-F1
#
_entry.id   AF-A0AAV3UJC5-F1
#
_cell.length_a   1.000
_cell.length_b   1.000
_cell.length_c   1.000
_cell.angle_alpha   90.00
_cell.angle_beta   90.00
_cell.angle_gamma   90.00
#
_symmetry.space_group_name_H-M   'P 1'
#
loop_
_entity.id
_entity.type
_entity.pdbx_description
1 polymer ?
#
loop_
_entity_poly.entity_id
_entity_poly.type
_entity_poly.pdbx_seq_one_letter_code
_entity_poly.pdbx_strand_id
1 'polypeptide(L)'
;MFVYGPQLLLVGSTTSIATSTITAVIGVVALSAGTQGFLYMAASYLERAALVVGAVVLIAPGPLTDMLGFAVIAAVFLKQYAVNEPPETPTPAGTN
;
A
#
# COMPACT_ATOMS: atom_id res chain seq x y z
N MET A 1 11.80 12.09 13.39
CA MET A 1 10.84 12.05 12.26
C MET A 1 9.70 13.06 12.43
N PHE A 2 9.06 13.18 13.60
CA PHE A 2 8.03 14.22 13.89
C PHE A 2 8.49 15.67 13.69
N VAL A 3 9.80 15.95 13.79
CA VAL A 3 10.41 17.25 13.46
C VAL A 3 10.31 17.62 11.97
N TYR A 4 10.23 16.62 11.07
CA TYR A 4 10.15 16.86 9.62
C TYR A 4 8.72 16.97 9.10
N GLY A 5 7.71 16.67 9.93
CA GLY A 5 6.30 16.73 9.57
C GLY A 5 5.48 17.37 10.71
N PRO A 6 5.53 18.69 10.90
CA PRO A 6 4.72 19.38 11.92
C PRO A 6 3.22 19.07 11.82
N GLN A 7 2.75 18.67 10.64
CA GLN A 7 1.37 18.23 10.38
C GLN A 7 0.99 16.97 11.17
N LEU A 8 1.93 16.06 11.43
CA LEU A 8 1.70 14.88 12.28
C LEU A 8 1.63 15.25 13.77
N LEU A 9 2.13 16.43 14.14
CA LEU A 9 1.94 17.04 15.45
C LEU A 9 0.68 17.92 15.50
N LEU A 10 -0.19 17.81 14.49
CA LEU A 10 -1.41 18.63 14.32
C LEU A 10 -1.11 20.14 14.16
N VAL A 11 0.10 20.48 13.72
CA VAL A 11 0.52 21.85 13.45
C VAL A 11 0.48 22.10 11.95
N GLY A 12 -0.50 22.88 11.49
CA GLY A 12 -0.67 23.21 10.07
C GLY A 12 -2.15 23.41 9.69
N SER A 13 -2.44 23.41 8.39
CA SER A 13 -3.81 23.43 7.90
C SER A 13 -4.50 22.08 8.15
N THR A 14 -5.80 22.10 8.45
CA THR A 14 -6.60 20.88 8.65
C THR A 14 -6.46 19.91 7.48
N THR A 15 -6.40 20.43 6.25
CA THR A 15 -6.21 19.62 5.04
C THR A 15 -4.85 18.92 5.01
N SER A 16 -3.76 19.62 5.31
CA SER A 16 -2.42 19.00 5.32
C SER A 16 -2.24 18.00 6.45
N ILE A 17 -2.89 18.22 7.60
CA ILE A 17 -2.93 17.26 8.71
C ILE A 17 -3.67 15.99 8.29
N ALA A 18 -4.86 16.14 7.69
CA ALA A 18 -5.66 15.02 7.23
C ALA A 18 -4.92 14.20 6.16
N THR A 19 -4.32 14.86 5.16
CA THR A 19 -3.55 14.16 4.11
C THR A 19 -2.35 13.44 4.71
N SER A 20 -1.53 14.11 5.51
CA SER A 20 -0.33 13.49 6.12
C SER A 20 -0.69 12.30 7.00
N THR A 21 -1.82 12.37 7.72
CA THR A 21 -2.32 11.27 8.55
C THR A 21 -2.73 10.07 7.69
N ILE A 22 -3.51 10.31 6.62
CA ILE A 22 -3.92 9.24 5.69
C ILE A 22 -2.70 8.60 5.03
N THR A 23 -1.75 9.41 4.55
CA THR A 23 -0.50 8.92 3.96
C THR A 23 0.28 8.08 4.95
N ALA A 24 0.45 8.55 6.19
CA ALA A 24 1.15 7.80 7.23
C ALA A 24 0.49 6.45 7.54
N VAL A 25 -0.84 6.41 7.63
CA VAL A 25 -1.59 5.16 7.85
C VAL A 25 -1.34 4.17 6.71
N ILE A 26 -1.42 4.62 5.46
CA ILE A 26 -1.18 3.77 4.29
C ILE A 26 0.26 3.26 4.26
N GLY A 27 1.24 4.12 4.58
CA GLY A 27 2.64 3.73 4.69
C GLY A 27 2.86 2.63 5.73
N VAL A 28 2.26 2.76 6.92
CA VAL A 28 2.36 1.73 7.97
C VAL A 28 1.71 0.42 7.57
N VAL A 29 0.54 0.46 6.92
CA VAL A 29 -0.15 -0.76 6.43
C VAL A 29 0.72 -1.46 5.37
N ALA A 30 1.28 -0.72 4.42
CA ALA A 30 2.16 -1.26 3.39
C ALA A 30 3.45 -1.85 4.00
N LEU A 31 4.01 -1.21 5.02
CA LEU A 31 5.18 -1.72 5.74
C LEU A 31 4.87 -3.04 6.46
N SER A 32 3.72 -3.11 7.15
CA SER A 32 3.24 -4.35 7.78
C SER A 32 3.05 -5.45 6.75
N ALA A 33 2.40 -5.15 5.62
CA ALA A 33 2.15 -6.13 4.57
C ALA A 33 3.45 -6.64 3.92
N GLY A 34 4.42 -5.77 3.67
CA GLY A 34 5.73 -6.14 3.14
C GLY A 34 6.54 -7.03 4.09
N THR A 35 6.51 -6.71 5.39
CA THR A 35 7.19 -7.50 6.43
C THR A 35 6.52 -8.86 6.66
N GLN A 36 5.19 -8.91 6.75
CA GLN A 36 4.41 -10.14 6.89
C GLN A 36 4.42 -10.99 5.62
N GLY A 37 4.65 -10.38 4.45
CA GLY A 37 4.62 -11.08 3.17
C GLY A 37 3.22 -11.33 2.65
N PHE A 38 2.24 -10.54 3.07
CA PHE A 38 0.85 -10.70 2.70
C PHE A 38 0.15 -9.34 2.70
N LEU A 39 -0.46 -8.97 1.58
CA LEU A 39 -1.31 -7.77 1.47
C LEU A 39 -2.75 -8.18 1.15
N TYR A 40 -2.95 -8.77 -0.03
CA TYR A 40 -4.22 -9.39 -0.45
C TYR A 40 -4.06 -10.89 -0.73
N MET A 41 -2.87 -11.27 -1.20
CA MET A 41 -2.40 -12.65 -1.28
C MET A 41 -0.92 -12.74 -0.87
N ALA A 42 -0.38 -13.95 -0.85
CA ALA A 42 1.03 -14.19 -0.54
C ALA A 42 1.91 -13.36 -1.49
N ALA A 43 2.63 -12.39 -0.93
CA ALA A 43 3.45 -11.47 -1.68
C ALA A 43 4.79 -12.13 -2.03
N SER A 44 5.18 -12.06 -3.30
CA SER A 44 6.50 -12.49 -3.74
C SER A 44 7.61 -11.65 -3.08
N TYR A 45 8.84 -12.17 -3.00
CA TYR A 45 9.97 -11.42 -2.42
C TYR A 45 10.17 -10.02 -3.05
N LEU A 46 9.88 -9.89 -4.36
CA LEU A 46 9.90 -8.60 -5.07
C LEU A 46 8.78 -7.66 -4.64
N GLU A 47 7.55 -8.16 -4.47
CA GLU A 47 6.41 -7.37 -3.98
C GLU A 47 6.62 -6.93 -2.54
N ARG A 48 7.20 -7.79 -1.70
CA ARG A 48 7.58 -7.46 -0.33
C ARG A 48 8.57 -6.30 -0.29
N ALA A 49 9.63 -6.39 -1.10
CA ALA A 49 10.61 -5.31 -1.21
C ALA A 49 9.96 -4.01 -1.73
N ALA A 50 9.11 -4.10 -2.75
CA ALA A 50 8.38 -2.95 -3.29
C ALA A 50 7.45 -2.30 -2.26
N LEU A 51 6.73 -3.09 -1.46
CA LEU A 51 5.86 -2.60 -0.38
C LEU A 51 6.64 -1.90 0.73
N VAL A 52 7.79 -2.47 1.14
CA VAL A 52 8.67 -1.85 2.15
C VAL A 52 9.26 -0.54 1.62
N VAL A 53 9.75 -0.52 0.38
CA VAL A 53 10.30 0.70 -0.23
C VAL A 53 9.20 1.76 -0.41
N GLY A 54 8.03 1.38 -0.93
CA GLY A 54 6.88 2.27 -1.09
C GLY A 54 6.42 2.86 0.24
N ALA A 55 6.39 2.06 1.31
CA ALA A 55 6.09 2.51 2.66
C ALA A 55 7.10 3.53 3.19
N VAL A 56 8.40 3.26 3.05
CA VAL A 56 9.46 4.18 3.49
C VAL A 56 9.38 5.51 2.72
N VAL A 57 9.06 5.46 1.43
CA VAL A 57 8.86 6.66 0.61
C VAL A 57 7.64 7.45 1.07
N LEU A 58 6.53 6.79 1.42
CA LEU A 58 5.32 7.43 1.96
C LEU A 58 5.50 8.05 3.36
N ILE A 59 6.44 7.51 4.13
CA ILE A 59 6.76 8.01 5.47
C ILE A 59 7.48 9.37 5.35
N ALA A 60 8.22 9.64 4.27
CA ALA A 60 8.82 10.94 4.04
C ALA A 60 7.76 11.98 3.62
N PRO A 61 7.51 13.04 4.41
CA PRO A 61 6.45 14.00 4.12
C PRO A 61 6.75 14.79 2.84
N GLY A 62 5.88 14.68 1.84
CA GLY A 62 5.98 15.47 0.61
C GLY A 62 4.96 15.03 -0.46
N PRO A 63 4.29 15.95 -1.17
CA PRO A 63 3.29 15.56 -2.17
C PRO A 63 3.86 14.64 -3.27
N LEU A 64 5.12 14.86 -3.63
CA LEU A 64 5.79 14.11 -4.69
C LEU A 64 6.20 12.71 -4.22
N THR A 65 6.65 12.58 -2.97
CA THR A 65 6.96 11.28 -2.34
C THR A 65 5.70 10.48 -2.07
N ASP A 66 4.63 11.14 -1.63
CA ASP A 66 3.30 10.54 -1.42
C ASP A 66 2.80 9.92 -2.72
N MET A 67 2.83 10.65 -3.85
CA MET A 67 2.41 10.12 -5.15
C MET A 67 3.23 8.91 -5.60
N LEU A 68 4.56 8.96 -5.43
CA LEU A 68 5.46 7.87 -5.84
C LEU A 68 5.23 6.60 -5.02
N GLY A 69 5.19 6.71 -3.69
CA GLY A 69 4.97 5.53 -2.88
C GLY A 69 3.55 4.98 -3.03
N PHE A 70 2.54 5.83 -3.26
CA PHE A 70 1.17 5.39 -3.51
C PHE A 70 1.09 4.63 -4.83
N ALA A 71 1.77 5.10 -5.88
CA ALA A 71 1.86 4.40 -7.15
C ALA A 71 2.50 3.00 -7.01
N VAL A 72 3.55 2.87 -6.19
CA VAL A 72 4.20 1.57 -5.93
C VAL A 72 3.26 0.62 -5.19
N ILE A 73 2.61 1.09 -4.12
CA ILE A 73 1.67 0.28 -3.34
C ILE A 73 0.47 -0.14 -4.19
N ALA A 74 -0.08 0.80 -4.98
CA ALA A 74 -1.20 0.53 -5.88
C ALA A 74 -0.83 -0.47 -6.98
N ALA A 75 0.37 -0.38 -7.56
CA ALA A 75 0.84 -1.33 -8.57
C ALA A 75 0.92 -2.76 -8.01
N VAL A 76 1.45 -2.93 -6.79
CA VAL A 76 1.48 -4.23 -6.10
C VAL A 76 0.05 -4.71 -5.84
N PHE A 77 -0.82 -3.85 -5.31
CA PHE A 77 -2.21 -4.21 -5.03
C PHE A 77 -2.98 -4.64 -6.29
N LEU A 78 -2.88 -3.88 -7.38
CA LEU A 78 -3.56 -4.20 -8.65
C LEU A 78 -3.05 -5.50 -9.26
N LYS A 79 -1.74 -5.73 -9.23
CA LYS A 79 -1.16 -7.01 -9.64
C LYS A 79 -1.70 -8.15 -8.78
N GLN A 80 -1.79 -7.93 -7.46
CA GLN A 80 -2.30 -8.94 -6.55
C GLN A 80 -3.79 -9.24 -6.80
N TYR A 81 -4.58 -8.22 -7.09
CA TYR A 81 -5.99 -8.34 -7.38
C TYR A 81 -6.25 -9.08 -8.71
N ALA A 82 -5.51 -8.75 -9.77
CA ALA A 82 -5.68 -9.35 -11.09
C ALA A 82 -5.25 -10.82 -11.16
N VAL A 83 -4.27 -11.23 -10.36
CA VAL A 83 -3.83 -12.64 -10.29
C VAL A 83 -4.77 -13.49 -9.43
N ASN A 84 -5.58 -12.88 -8.56
CA ASN A 84 -6.51 -13.58 -7.67
C ASN A 84 -7.87 -13.89 -8.33
N GLU A 85 -7.92 -14.06 -9.66
CA GLU A 85 -9.15 -14.49 -10.33
C GLU A 85 -9.71 -15.75 -9.64
N PRO A 86 -10.99 -15.73 -9.21
CA PRO A 86 -11.62 -16.89 -8.61
C PRO A 86 -11.48 -18.07 -9.58
N PRO A 87 -11.16 -19.29 -9.10
CA PRO A 87 -11.15 -20.46 -9.96
C PRO A 87 -12.50 -20.51 -10.69
N GLU A 88 -12.49 -20.56 -12.03
CA GLU A 88 -13.71 -20.83 -12.80
C GLU A 88 -14.36 -22.03 -12.14
N THR A 89 -15.55 -21.84 -11.57
CA THR A 89 -16.37 -22.95 -11.07
C THR A 89 -16.46 -23.94 -12.22
N PRO A 90 -15.96 -25.19 -12.09
CA PRO A 90 -16.02 -26.12 -13.18
C PRO A 90 -17.50 -26.30 -13.52
N THR A 91 -17.89 -25.82 -14.70
CA THR A 91 -19.21 -26.05 -15.28
C THR A 91 -19.43 -27.56 -15.19
N PRO A 92 -20.45 -28.04 -14.44
CA PRO A 92 -20.64 -29.48 -14.29
C PRO A 92 -20.78 -30.07 -15.69
N ALA A 93 -19.80 -30.90 -16.06
CA ALA A 93 -19.79 -31.59 -17.34
C ALA A 93 -21.12 -32.35 -17.46
N GLY A 94 -21.89 -32.03 -18.50
CA GLY A 94 -23.21 -32.58 -18.72
C GLY A 94 -23.20 -34.10 -18.58
N THR A 95 -23.98 -34.61 -17.63
CA THR A 95 -24.29 -36.04 -17.52
C THR A 95 -25.28 -36.37 -18.64
N ASN A 96 -24.76 -36.91 -19.74
CA ASN A 96 -25.56 -37.63 -20.73
C ASN A 96 -25.96 -39.00 -20.19
#